data_AF-A0A937BM83-F1
#
_entry.id   AF-A0A937BM83-F1
#
_cell.length_a   1.000
_cell.length_b   1.000
_cell.length_c   1.000
_cell.angle_alpha   90.00
_cell.angle_beta   90.00
_cell.angle_gamma   90.00
#
_symmetry.space_group_name_H-M   'P 1'
#
loop_
_entity.id
_entity.type
_entity.pdbx_description
1 polymer ?
#
loop_
_entity_poly.entity_id
_entity_poly.type
_entity_poly.pdbx_seq_one_letter_code
_entity_poly.pdbx_strand_id
1 'polypeptide(L)'
;MKLALSVAFAIVVALQTASAQVVVDPPERTIRTTKAEVVSMAISPKGDRILVGLDKGAELYDLETGKKIHSYPYNEDGGTAVYHVAFNENGEYVLLIGHSGKRVVWAVKGDRPEPSLQQHRWVPDPRAVKAMGLEMSNSTFDRFYQQQQLKIGDHTVQSGKNGMVEVLDPKGESIQKLDPGANKDQHHRAPLLRWEEWLLTGTDDGRVLFYRVR
;
A
#
# COMPACT_ATOMS: atom_id res chain seq x y z
N MET A 1 26.60 65.00 16.02
CA MET A 1 26.36 63.80 16.83
C MET A 1 24.95 63.30 16.56
N LYS A 2 24.78 62.22 15.80
CA LYS A 2 23.48 61.53 15.64
C LYS A 2 23.60 60.17 16.34
N LEU A 3 22.82 59.96 17.39
CA LEU A 3 22.66 58.65 18.03
C LEU A 3 21.76 57.80 17.14
N ALA A 4 22.24 56.61 16.75
CA ALA A 4 21.41 55.56 16.16
C ALA A 4 20.96 54.63 17.30
N LEU A 5 19.65 54.52 17.47
CA LEU A 5 19.00 53.63 18.42
C LEU A 5 18.88 52.24 17.78
N SER A 6 19.62 51.25 18.26
CA SER A 6 19.49 49.86 17.83
C SER A 6 18.33 49.19 18.58
N VAL A 7 17.30 48.79 17.85
CA VAL A 7 16.20 47.96 18.36
C VAL A 7 16.59 46.50 18.22
N ALA A 8 16.71 45.79 19.35
CA ALA A 8 16.94 44.35 19.37
C ALA A 8 15.60 43.60 19.24
N PHE A 9 15.48 42.77 18.21
CA PHE A 9 14.34 41.85 18.03
C PHE A 9 14.60 40.59 18.86
N ALA A 10 13.78 40.34 19.88
CA ALA A 10 13.78 39.08 20.61
C ALA A 10 12.91 38.07 19.85
N ILE A 11 13.53 37.04 19.27
CA ILE A 11 12.82 35.90 18.68
C ILE A 11 12.43 34.95 19.82
N VAL A 12 11.14 34.86 20.12
CA VAL A 12 10.59 33.83 21.00
C VAL A 12 10.42 32.57 20.14
N VAL A 13 11.29 31.58 20.33
CA VAL A 13 11.10 30.23 19.77
C VAL A 13 10.15 29.49 20.70
N ALA A 14 8.90 29.30 20.26
CA ALA A 14 7.98 28.38 20.91
C ALA A 14 8.50 26.95 20.69
N LEU A 15 9.01 26.31 21.75
CA LEU A 15 9.26 24.88 21.78
C LEU A 15 7.92 24.16 21.69
N GLN A 16 7.49 23.82 20.48
CA GLN A 16 6.52 22.74 20.30
C GLN A 16 7.17 21.47 20.84
N THR A 17 6.57 20.87 21.85
CA THR A 17 6.88 19.49 22.22
C THR A 17 6.50 18.63 21.02
N ALA A 18 7.47 18.29 20.17
CA ALA A 18 7.27 17.26 19.18
C ALA A 18 6.87 15.99 19.95
N SER A 19 5.61 15.56 19.83
CA SER A 19 5.30 14.21 20.26
C SER A 19 6.24 13.28 19.48
N ALA A 20 6.77 12.26 20.15
CA ALA A 20 7.60 11.29 19.46
C ALA A 20 6.74 10.68 18.34
N GLN A 21 7.09 10.97 17.09
CA GLN A 21 6.43 10.38 15.94
C GLN A 21 6.54 8.84 16.05
N VAL A 22 5.44 8.13 15.84
CA VAL A 22 5.44 6.67 15.75
C VAL A 22 6.09 6.22 14.44
N VAL A 23 5.94 7.07 13.41
CA VAL A 23 6.46 6.84 12.06
C VAL A 23 7.18 8.10 11.58
N VAL A 24 8.38 7.98 11.03
CA VAL A 24 9.17 9.11 10.51
C VAL A 24 8.56 9.62 9.21
N ASP A 25 8.32 10.93 9.12
CA ASP A 25 7.82 11.66 7.94
C ASP A 25 8.84 12.75 7.55
N PRO A 26 9.24 12.91 6.26
CA PRO A 26 8.75 12.25 5.03
C PRO A 26 9.18 10.78 4.87
N PRO A 27 8.60 10.03 3.91
CA PRO A 27 9.08 8.67 3.61
C PRO A 27 10.54 8.67 3.16
N GLU A 28 11.33 7.69 3.61
CA GLU A 28 12.76 7.61 3.32
C GLU A 28 13.05 6.87 2.00
N ARG A 29 12.12 6.01 1.55
CA ARG A 29 12.26 5.26 0.28
C ARG A 29 10.95 5.28 -0.51
N THR A 30 11.07 5.08 -1.83
CA THR A 30 9.92 4.99 -2.73
C THR A 30 10.21 4.02 -3.86
N ILE A 31 9.28 3.08 -4.10
CA ILE A 31 9.21 2.33 -5.35
C ILE A 31 8.20 3.04 -6.26
N ARG A 32 8.57 3.24 -7.53
CA ARG A 32 7.70 3.82 -8.55
C ARG A 32 7.23 2.73 -9.49
N THR A 33 5.93 2.51 -9.53
CA THR A 33 5.29 1.55 -10.41
C THR A 33 4.96 2.19 -11.76
N THR A 34 4.34 1.40 -12.63
CA THR A 34 3.51 1.99 -13.69
C THR A 34 2.54 2.99 -13.06
N LYS A 35 2.36 4.16 -13.68
CA LYS A 35 1.54 5.29 -13.20
C LYS A 35 0.05 4.91 -13.18
N ALA A 36 -0.33 4.20 -12.14
CA ALA A 36 -1.57 3.50 -11.90
C ALA A 36 -1.80 3.43 -10.39
N GLU A 37 -3.05 3.46 -9.95
CA GLU A 37 -3.38 3.42 -8.52
C GLU A 37 -2.84 2.13 -7.88
N VAL A 38 -2.17 2.26 -6.73
CA VAL A 38 -1.76 1.11 -5.91
C VAL A 38 -2.94 0.67 -5.03
N VAL A 39 -3.49 -0.50 -5.33
CA VAL A 39 -4.74 -0.99 -4.72
C VAL A 39 -4.50 -2.01 -3.62
N SER A 40 -3.49 -2.86 -3.79
CA SER A 40 -3.15 -3.94 -2.86
C SER A 40 -1.66 -4.25 -2.91
N MET A 41 -1.12 -4.84 -1.86
CA MET A 41 0.29 -5.22 -1.79
C MET A 41 0.47 -6.58 -1.08
N ALA A 42 1.53 -7.30 -1.38
CA ALA A 42 1.93 -8.48 -0.61
C ALA A 42 3.46 -8.60 -0.57
N ILE A 43 4.01 -8.96 0.59
CA ILE A 43 5.44 -9.27 0.74
C ILE A 43 5.60 -10.78 0.53
N SER A 44 6.67 -11.17 -0.17
CA SER A 44 7.00 -12.58 -0.36
C SER A 44 7.27 -13.27 0.98
N PRO A 45 7.08 -14.59 1.10
CA PRO A 45 7.37 -15.33 2.33
C PRO A 45 8.83 -15.18 2.81
N LYS A 46 9.76 -14.92 1.88
CA LYS A 46 11.18 -14.70 2.17
C LYS A 46 11.49 -13.25 2.60
N GLY A 47 10.54 -12.33 2.52
CA GLY A 47 10.74 -10.91 2.84
C GLY A 47 11.59 -10.16 1.82
N ASP A 48 11.87 -10.74 0.66
CA ASP A 48 12.81 -10.23 -0.34
C ASP A 48 12.15 -9.48 -1.51
N ARG A 49 10.83 -9.64 -1.67
CA ARG A 49 10.07 -9.12 -2.82
C ARG A 49 8.73 -8.58 -2.37
N ILE A 50 8.22 -7.60 -3.12
CA ILE A 50 6.86 -7.06 -2.97
C ILE A 50 6.10 -7.18 -4.28
N LEU A 51 4.91 -7.75 -4.20
CA LEU A 51 3.92 -7.76 -5.25
C LEU A 51 2.97 -6.59 -5.04
N VAL A 52 2.82 -5.74 -6.04
CA VAL A 52 1.98 -4.55 -6.00
C VAL A 52 0.83 -4.73 -6.98
N GLY A 53 -0.39 -4.83 -6.48
CA GLY A 53 -1.62 -4.83 -7.26
C GLY A 53 -2.01 -3.40 -7.65
N LEU A 54 -2.31 -3.20 -8.93
CA LEU A 54 -2.55 -1.90 -9.54
C LEU A 54 -3.91 -1.85 -10.23
N ASP A 55 -4.36 -0.66 -10.63
CA ASP A 55 -5.48 -0.49 -11.57
C ASP A 55 -5.23 -1.13 -12.97
N LYS A 56 -3.97 -1.51 -13.25
CA LYS A 56 -3.47 -2.05 -14.52
C LYS A 56 -2.62 -3.31 -14.31
N GLY A 57 -3.19 -4.32 -13.68
CA GLY A 57 -2.51 -5.58 -13.41
C GLY A 57 -1.72 -5.54 -12.11
N ALA A 58 -0.59 -6.23 -12.07
CA ALA A 58 0.30 -6.23 -10.91
C ALA A 58 1.76 -6.18 -11.34
N GLU A 59 2.63 -5.70 -10.46
CA GLU A 59 4.06 -5.64 -10.69
C GLU A 59 4.82 -6.20 -9.48
N LEU A 60 5.90 -6.93 -9.76
CA LEU A 60 6.78 -7.51 -8.75
C LEU A 60 8.06 -6.71 -8.66
N TYR A 61 8.49 -6.41 -7.45
CA TYR A 61 9.70 -5.68 -7.15
C TYR A 61 10.59 -6.43 -6.17
N ASP A 62 11.89 -6.22 -6.32
CA ASP A 62 12.88 -6.51 -5.28
C ASP A 62 12.73 -5.46 -4.17
N LEU A 63 12.51 -5.90 -2.94
CA LEU A 63 12.22 -5.00 -1.81
C LEU A 63 13.41 -4.15 -1.40
N GLU A 64 14.63 -4.68 -1.54
CA GLU A 64 15.86 -4.00 -1.10
C GLU A 64 16.30 -2.94 -2.11
N THR A 65 16.35 -3.32 -3.38
CA THR A 65 16.85 -2.45 -4.46
C THR A 65 15.76 -1.60 -5.10
N GLY A 66 14.48 -1.94 -4.87
CA GLY A 66 13.34 -1.29 -5.53
C GLY A 66 13.27 -1.58 -7.04
N LYS A 67 14.06 -2.52 -7.55
CA LYS A 67 14.08 -2.86 -8.98
C LYS A 67 12.87 -3.70 -9.35
N LYS A 68 12.23 -3.35 -10.46
CA LYS A 68 11.15 -4.17 -11.03
C LYS A 68 11.71 -5.49 -11.53
N ILE A 69 11.09 -6.58 -11.10
CA ILE A 69 11.41 -7.97 -11.49
C ILE A 69 10.49 -8.43 -12.60
N HIS A 70 9.18 -8.15 -12.49
CA HIS A 70 8.19 -8.65 -13.43
C HIS A 70 6.92 -7.79 -13.45
N SER A 71 6.14 -7.91 -14.53
CA SER A 71 4.81 -7.29 -14.68
C SER A 71 3.83 -8.39 -15.08
N TYR A 72 2.70 -8.49 -14.39
CA TYR A 72 1.64 -9.47 -14.64
C TYR A 72 0.40 -8.75 -15.19
N PRO A 73 0.14 -8.87 -16.51
CA PRO A 73 -1.10 -8.39 -17.08
C PRO A 73 -2.31 -9.09 -16.43
N TYR A 74 -3.37 -8.34 -16.19
CA TYR A 74 -4.63 -8.87 -15.68
C TYR A 74 -5.78 -8.35 -16.53
N ASN A 75 -6.71 -9.22 -16.88
CA ASN A 75 -7.90 -8.86 -17.66
C ASN A 75 -9.10 -9.66 -17.14
N GLU A 76 -10.20 -8.98 -16.88
CA GLU A 76 -11.48 -9.54 -16.40
C GLU A 76 -12.61 -8.65 -16.91
N ASP A 77 -13.38 -9.14 -17.89
CA ASP A 77 -14.57 -8.48 -18.43
C ASP A 77 -14.39 -6.99 -18.78
N GLY A 78 -13.26 -6.68 -19.42
CA GLY A 78 -12.91 -5.31 -19.82
C GLY A 78 -12.22 -4.46 -18.74
N GLY A 79 -12.07 -4.97 -17.52
CA GLY A 79 -11.31 -4.37 -16.43
C GLY A 79 -9.90 -4.97 -16.30
N THR A 80 -8.97 -4.18 -15.76
CA THR A 80 -7.56 -4.57 -15.53
C THR A 80 -7.11 -4.45 -14.07
N ALA A 81 -7.98 -3.96 -13.19
CA ALA A 81 -7.63 -3.71 -11.80
C ALA A 81 -7.47 -5.01 -10.99
N VAL A 82 -6.42 -5.04 -10.16
CA VAL A 82 -6.12 -6.14 -9.25
C VAL A 82 -6.32 -5.66 -7.81
N TYR A 83 -7.44 -6.10 -7.23
CA TYR A 83 -7.88 -5.69 -5.90
C TYR A 83 -7.29 -6.55 -4.78
N HIS A 84 -6.75 -7.72 -5.11
CA HIS A 84 -6.02 -8.54 -4.16
C HIS A 84 -4.86 -9.26 -4.82
N VAL A 85 -3.76 -9.31 -4.08
CA VAL A 85 -2.53 -9.99 -4.47
C VAL A 85 -2.03 -10.87 -3.32
N ALA A 86 -1.47 -12.02 -3.64
CA ALA A 86 -0.85 -12.91 -2.66
C ALA A 86 0.28 -13.73 -3.28
N PHE A 87 1.21 -14.17 -2.44
CA PHE A 87 2.15 -15.25 -2.77
C PHE A 87 1.62 -16.57 -2.23
N ASN A 88 2.00 -17.68 -2.86
CA ASN A 88 1.89 -18.97 -2.21
C ASN A 88 3.00 -19.15 -1.15
N GLU A 89 2.90 -20.18 -0.31
CA GLU A 89 3.76 -20.37 0.86
C GLU A 89 5.26 -20.45 0.55
N ASN A 90 5.64 -21.03 -0.61
CA ASN A 90 7.04 -21.13 -1.02
C ASN A 90 7.54 -19.91 -1.82
N GLY A 91 6.64 -18.99 -2.20
CA GLY A 91 6.95 -17.77 -2.95
C GLY A 91 7.37 -18.01 -4.40
N GLU A 92 6.97 -19.13 -5.02
CA GLU A 92 7.19 -19.46 -6.43
C GLU A 92 6.01 -19.05 -7.32
N TYR A 93 4.82 -18.86 -6.73
CA TYR A 93 3.62 -18.46 -7.44
C TYR A 93 2.99 -17.22 -6.80
N VAL A 94 2.30 -16.44 -7.64
CA VAL A 94 1.51 -15.30 -7.22
C VAL A 94 0.06 -15.47 -7.68
N LEU A 95 -0.85 -14.94 -6.89
CA LEU A 95 -2.27 -14.89 -7.15
C LEU A 95 -2.70 -13.45 -7.33
N LEU A 96 -3.46 -13.19 -8.38
CA LEU A 96 -4.14 -11.93 -8.64
C LEU A 96 -5.66 -12.16 -8.63
N ILE A 97 -6.40 -11.27 -7.98
CA ILE A 97 -7.87 -11.30 -7.97
C ILE A 97 -8.42 -9.91 -8.30
N GLY A 98 -9.34 -9.87 -9.27
CA GLY A 98 -10.07 -8.66 -9.65
C GLY A 98 -11.43 -8.54 -8.97
N HIS A 99 -12.25 -7.61 -9.44
CA HIS A 99 -13.53 -7.24 -8.83
C HIS A 99 -14.62 -8.31 -8.92
N SER A 100 -14.60 -9.14 -9.97
CA SER A 100 -15.60 -10.22 -10.13
C SER A 100 -15.15 -11.50 -9.42
N GLY A 101 -14.00 -11.48 -8.73
CA GLY A 101 -13.44 -12.64 -8.06
C GLY A 101 -12.72 -13.62 -8.98
N LYS A 102 -12.45 -13.27 -10.24
CA LYS A 102 -11.60 -14.08 -11.12
C LYS A 102 -10.21 -14.18 -10.50
N ARG A 103 -9.74 -15.41 -10.36
CA ARG A 103 -8.44 -15.74 -9.77
C ARG A 103 -7.49 -16.12 -10.88
N VAL A 104 -6.35 -15.44 -10.96
CA VAL A 104 -5.31 -15.74 -11.95
C VAL A 104 -4.02 -16.02 -11.21
N VAL A 105 -3.46 -17.21 -11.45
CA VAL A 105 -2.20 -17.66 -10.85
C VAL A 105 -1.09 -17.56 -11.88
N TRP A 106 0.08 -17.10 -11.46
CA TRP A 106 1.28 -17.02 -12.27
C TRP A 106 2.45 -17.66 -11.52
N ALA A 107 3.36 -18.30 -12.26
CA ALA A 107 4.71 -18.48 -11.74
C ALA A 107 5.37 -17.10 -11.58
N VAL A 108 6.16 -16.90 -10.54
CA VAL A 108 6.73 -15.57 -10.20
C VAL A 108 7.53 -14.95 -11.35
N LYS A 109 8.20 -15.75 -12.18
CA LYS A 109 8.89 -15.23 -13.40
C LYS A 109 8.34 -15.84 -14.68
N GLY A 110 7.09 -16.32 -14.64
CA GLY A 110 6.43 -16.92 -15.79
C GLY A 110 5.82 -15.86 -16.70
N ASP A 111 5.93 -16.05 -18.01
CA ASP A 111 5.42 -15.11 -19.01
C ASP A 111 3.93 -15.30 -19.33
N ARG A 112 3.26 -16.28 -18.69
CA ARG A 112 1.84 -16.57 -18.87
C ARG A 112 1.20 -17.07 -17.57
N PRO A 113 -0.13 -16.94 -17.42
CA PRO A 113 -0.86 -17.57 -16.32
C PRO A 113 -0.74 -19.09 -16.35
N GLU A 114 -0.95 -19.71 -15.19
CA GLU A 114 -1.00 -21.16 -14.98
C GLU A 114 -2.42 -21.57 -14.51
N PRO A 115 -3.40 -21.74 -15.43
CA PRO A 115 -4.80 -21.99 -15.06
C PRO A 115 -5.01 -23.30 -14.29
N SER A 116 -4.17 -24.30 -14.52
CA SER A 116 -4.19 -25.58 -13.79
C SER A 116 -4.00 -25.40 -12.28
N LEU A 117 -3.32 -24.32 -11.86
CA LEU A 117 -3.06 -24.04 -10.44
C LEU A 117 -4.22 -23.37 -9.71
N GLN A 118 -5.27 -22.94 -10.42
CA GLN A 118 -6.41 -22.23 -9.81
C GLN A 118 -7.22 -23.09 -8.82
N GLN A 119 -7.14 -24.41 -8.93
CA GLN A 119 -7.86 -25.35 -8.06
C GLN A 119 -7.03 -25.79 -6.84
N HIS A 120 -5.79 -25.29 -6.70
CA HIS A 120 -4.95 -25.65 -5.57
C HIS A 120 -5.46 -25.03 -4.26
N ARG A 121 -5.27 -25.76 -3.16
CA ARG A 121 -5.81 -25.42 -1.83
C ARG A 121 -5.42 -24.03 -1.29
N TRP A 122 -4.27 -23.50 -1.72
CA TRP A 122 -3.81 -22.17 -1.30
C TRP A 122 -4.52 -21.03 -2.04
N VAL A 123 -5.15 -21.31 -3.18
CA VAL A 123 -5.98 -20.35 -3.90
C VAL A 123 -7.35 -20.30 -3.20
N PRO A 124 -7.83 -19.13 -2.76
CA PRO A 124 -9.12 -19.01 -2.10
C PRO A 124 -10.23 -19.46 -3.05
N ASP A 125 -11.18 -20.25 -2.53
CA ASP A 125 -12.38 -20.62 -3.27
C ASP A 125 -13.32 -19.41 -3.44
N PRO A 126 -14.37 -19.49 -4.26
CA PRO A 126 -15.30 -18.36 -4.44
C PRO A 126 -15.94 -17.86 -3.13
N ARG A 127 -16.16 -18.73 -2.13
CA ARG A 127 -16.73 -18.33 -0.85
C ARG A 127 -15.72 -17.52 -0.03
N ALA A 128 -14.45 -17.92 -0.03
CA ALA A 128 -13.38 -17.18 0.61
C ALA A 128 -13.14 -15.83 -0.07
N VAL A 129 -13.17 -15.78 -1.41
CA VAL A 129 -13.09 -14.53 -2.18
C VAL A 129 -14.25 -13.59 -1.84
N LYS A 130 -15.48 -14.11 -1.75
CA LYS A 130 -16.63 -13.33 -1.27
C LYS A 130 -16.44 -12.81 0.15
N ALA A 131 -15.92 -13.64 1.05
CA ALA A 131 -15.64 -13.23 2.44
C ALA A 131 -14.57 -12.13 2.53
N MET A 132 -13.68 -12.05 1.54
CA MET A 132 -12.72 -10.95 1.38
C MET A 132 -13.36 -9.66 0.79
N GLY A 133 -14.64 -9.72 0.41
CA GLY A 133 -15.38 -8.63 -0.23
C GLY A 133 -15.19 -8.54 -1.76
N LEU A 134 -14.58 -9.54 -2.40
CA LEU A 134 -14.13 -9.50 -3.80
C LEU A 134 -15.08 -10.22 -4.77
N GLU A 135 -16.40 -9.99 -4.66
CA GLU A 135 -17.39 -10.60 -5.56
C GLU A 135 -18.49 -9.59 -5.87
N MET A 136 -18.39 -8.91 -7.02
CA MET A 136 -19.39 -7.91 -7.43
C MET A 136 -20.24 -8.34 -8.59
N SER A 137 -21.52 -7.99 -8.48
CA SER A 137 -22.54 -8.43 -9.40
C SER A 137 -22.67 -7.59 -10.66
N ASN A 138 -21.98 -6.43 -10.85
CA ASN A 138 -22.05 -5.65 -12.13
C ASN A 138 -21.12 -4.41 -12.29
N SER A 139 -20.14 -4.07 -11.43
CA SER A 139 -19.40 -2.80 -11.58
C SER A 139 -17.90 -2.86 -11.25
N THR A 140 -17.08 -2.31 -12.15
CA THR A 140 -15.64 -2.07 -11.97
C THR A 140 -15.34 -0.82 -11.16
N PHE A 141 -16.33 0.05 -10.92
CA PHE A 141 -16.17 1.29 -10.15
C PHE A 141 -16.20 1.07 -8.64
N ASP A 142 -16.70 -0.08 -8.20
CA ASP A 142 -16.70 -0.41 -6.79
C ASP A 142 -15.24 -0.69 -6.37
N ARG A 143 -14.74 0.09 -5.41
CA ARG A 143 -13.36 -0.03 -4.95
C ARG A 143 -13.27 -0.87 -3.71
N PHE A 144 -12.46 -1.92 -3.81
CA PHE A 144 -12.20 -2.87 -2.74
C PHE A 144 -10.83 -2.59 -2.15
N TYR A 145 -10.84 -1.82 -1.08
CA TYR A 145 -9.62 -1.58 -0.33
C TYR A 145 -9.48 -2.61 0.76
N GLN A 146 -8.36 -3.30 0.72
CA GLN A 146 -7.94 -4.19 1.77
C GLN A 146 -6.76 -3.58 2.50
N GLN A 147 -6.32 -4.25 3.57
CA GLN A 147 -5.11 -3.83 4.28
C GLN A 147 -5.24 -2.41 4.83
N GLN A 148 -6.46 -2.07 5.29
CA GLN A 148 -6.80 -0.71 5.72
C GLN A 148 -6.29 -0.37 7.11
N GLN A 149 -5.77 -1.34 7.86
CA GLN A 149 -5.25 -1.12 9.20
C GLN A 149 -4.18 -2.15 9.56
N LEU A 150 -3.24 -1.74 10.40
CA LEU A 150 -2.26 -2.61 11.04
C LEU A 150 -1.86 -2.08 12.42
N LYS A 151 -1.10 -2.86 13.19
CA LYS A 151 -0.59 -2.46 14.51
C LYS A 151 0.90 -2.12 14.48
N ILE A 152 1.28 -1.09 15.23
CA ILE A 152 2.68 -0.72 15.54
C ILE A 152 2.79 -0.49 17.05
N GLY A 153 3.29 -1.49 17.77
CA GLY A 153 3.15 -1.52 19.23
C GLY A 153 1.67 -1.44 19.61
N ASP A 154 1.33 -0.55 20.54
CA ASP A 154 -0.06 -0.33 20.98
C ASP A 154 -0.87 0.56 20.02
N HIS A 155 -0.22 1.16 19.02
CA HIS A 155 -0.84 2.07 18.08
C HIS A 155 -1.53 1.34 16.93
N THR A 156 -2.62 1.92 16.43
CA THR A 156 -3.27 1.48 15.19
C THR A 156 -2.86 2.41 14.07
N VAL A 157 -2.31 1.89 12.99
CA VAL A 157 -2.17 2.65 11.74
C VAL A 157 -3.33 2.29 10.84
N GLN A 158 -4.01 3.29 10.27
CA GLN A 158 -5.17 3.07 9.41
C GLN A 158 -5.18 3.97 8.17
N SER A 159 -5.80 3.49 7.11
CA SER A 159 -6.07 4.26 5.89
C SER A 159 -7.19 5.26 6.15
N GLY A 160 -6.87 6.54 6.02
CA GLY A 160 -7.80 7.67 6.11
C GLY A 160 -8.42 8.04 4.76
N LYS A 161 -9.13 9.18 4.73
CA LYS A 161 -9.72 9.73 3.51
C LYS A 161 -8.65 10.30 2.57
N ASN A 162 -8.92 10.32 1.26
CA ASN A 162 -8.04 10.89 0.23
C ASN A 162 -6.60 10.31 0.28
N GLY A 163 -6.48 9.03 0.61
CA GLY A 163 -5.21 8.33 0.76
C GLY A 163 -4.33 8.78 1.93
N MET A 164 -4.84 9.58 2.87
CA MET A 164 -4.14 9.87 4.13
C MET A 164 -3.89 8.57 4.91
N VAL A 165 -2.83 8.56 5.73
CA VAL A 165 -2.61 7.50 6.72
C VAL A 165 -2.62 8.12 8.10
N GLU A 166 -3.40 7.54 9.02
CA GLU A 166 -3.54 8.04 10.38
C GLU A 166 -2.96 7.03 11.37
N VAL A 167 -2.20 7.51 12.34
CA VAL A 167 -1.76 6.73 13.50
C VAL A 167 -2.63 7.12 14.69
N LEU A 168 -3.28 6.13 15.27
CA LEU A 168 -4.16 6.26 16.41
C LEU A 168 -3.50 5.71 17.67
N ASP A 169 -3.74 6.38 18.80
CA ASP A 169 -3.41 5.85 20.11
C ASP A 169 -4.35 4.68 20.51
N PRO A 170 -4.13 4.03 21.67
CA PRO A 170 -5.00 2.94 22.15
C PRO A 170 -6.45 3.35 22.44
N LYS A 171 -6.72 4.65 22.59
CA LYS A 171 -8.08 5.19 22.77
C LYS A 171 -8.78 5.48 21.44
N GLY A 172 -8.07 5.37 20.32
CA GLY A 172 -8.57 5.65 18.98
C GLY A 172 -8.41 7.12 18.55
N GLU A 173 -7.67 7.93 19.30
CA GLU A 173 -7.39 9.32 18.95
C GLU A 173 -6.25 9.41 17.95
N SER A 174 -6.44 10.18 16.87
CA SER A 174 -5.40 10.40 15.86
C SER A 174 -4.27 11.26 16.43
N ILE A 175 -3.10 10.65 16.64
CA ILE A 175 -1.91 11.32 17.18
C ILE A 175 -0.88 11.70 16.11
N GLN A 176 -0.97 11.12 14.91
CA GLN A 176 -0.13 11.46 13.78
C GLN A 176 -0.89 11.24 12.46
N LYS A 177 -0.65 12.10 11.47
CA LYS A 177 -1.18 11.97 10.11
C LYS A 177 -0.03 12.04 9.12
N LEU A 178 -0.01 11.13 8.16
CA LEU A 178 0.92 11.10 7.05
C LEU A 178 0.14 11.43 5.78
N ASP A 179 0.60 12.43 5.04
CA ASP A 179 0.09 12.76 3.71
C ASP A 179 1.06 12.20 2.67
N PRO A 180 0.71 11.10 1.97
CA PRO A 180 1.53 10.56 0.89
C PRO A 180 1.78 11.54 -0.27
N GLY A 181 0.99 12.61 -0.36
CA GLY A 181 0.96 13.55 -1.46
C GLY A 181 0.49 12.92 -2.76
N ALA A 182 0.28 13.75 -3.79
CA ALA A 182 -0.10 13.36 -5.15
C ALA A 182 -1.42 12.60 -5.35
N ASN A 183 -2.20 12.33 -4.29
CA ASN A 183 -3.53 11.76 -4.41
C ASN A 183 -4.53 12.76 -5.00
N LYS A 184 -4.87 12.58 -6.28
CA LYS A 184 -5.94 13.32 -6.97
C LYS A 184 -7.30 12.70 -6.76
N ASP A 185 -7.32 11.43 -6.44
CA ASP A 185 -8.50 10.64 -6.24
C ASP A 185 -8.97 10.67 -4.80
N GLN A 186 -10.14 11.28 -4.59
CA GLN A 186 -10.76 11.43 -3.28
C GLN A 186 -11.25 10.09 -2.71
N HIS A 187 -11.45 9.10 -3.57
CA HIS A 187 -11.86 7.77 -3.19
C HIS A 187 -10.68 6.86 -2.87
N HIS A 188 -9.44 7.27 -3.14
CA HIS A 188 -8.26 6.48 -2.80
C HIS A 188 -8.20 6.15 -1.29
N ARG A 189 -7.88 4.89 -0.98
CA ARG A 189 -7.49 4.44 0.35
C ARG A 189 -6.18 3.69 0.21
N ALA A 190 -5.19 4.16 0.94
CA ALA A 190 -3.84 3.65 0.79
C ALA A 190 -3.71 2.27 1.46
N PRO A 191 -3.30 1.21 0.74
CA PRO A 191 -3.07 -0.10 1.36
C PRO A 191 -1.88 -0.01 2.33
N LEU A 192 -1.97 -0.67 3.48
CA LEU A 192 -0.93 -0.63 4.51
C LEU A 192 -0.27 -2.00 4.68
N LEU A 193 1.06 -2.00 4.69
CA LEU A 193 1.85 -3.18 5.04
C LEU A 193 2.95 -2.82 6.03
N ARG A 194 3.38 -3.83 6.79
CA ARG A 194 4.60 -3.75 7.58
C ARG A 194 5.66 -4.66 6.97
N TRP A 195 6.88 -4.16 6.87
CA TRP A 195 8.05 -4.92 6.49
C TRP A 195 9.21 -4.51 7.40
N GLU A 196 9.64 -5.38 8.30
CA GLU A 196 10.70 -5.08 9.27
C GLU A 196 10.40 -3.78 10.07
N GLU A 197 11.27 -2.79 9.99
CA GLU A 197 11.12 -1.46 10.55
C GLU A 197 10.37 -0.45 9.66
N TRP A 198 9.74 -0.91 8.58
CA TRP A 198 9.05 -0.06 7.63
C TRP A 198 7.53 -0.21 7.70
N LEU A 199 6.85 0.94 7.64
CA LEU A 199 5.47 1.07 7.21
C LEU A 199 5.46 1.35 5.71
N LEU A 200 4.79 0.50 4.94
CA LEU A 200 4.61 0.67 3.50
C LEU A 200 3.19 1.13 3.21
N THR A 201 3.06 2.08 2.30
CA THR A 201 1.75 2.55 1.82
C THR A 201 1.74 2.88 0.33
N GLY A 202 0.61 2.66 -0.34
CA GLY A 202 0.40 2.97 -1.75
C GLY A 202 -0.18 4.36 -2.02
N THR A 203 -0.07 4.85 -3.26
CA THR A 203 -0.71 6.08 -3.74
C THR A 203 -1.49 5.85 -5.04
N ASP A 204 -2.38 6.78 -5.38
CA ASP A 204 -3.15 6.71 -6.63
C ASP A 204 -2.32 6.97 -7.90
N ASP A 205 -1.10 7.50 -7.75
CA ASP A 205 -0.19 7.82 -8.85
C ASP A 205 0.90 6.77 -9.08
N GLY A 206 0.84 5.64 -8.38
CA GLY A 206 1.75 4.51 -8.58
C GLY A 206 3.04 4.58 -7.78
N ARG A 207 2.97 5.06 -6.53
CA ARG A 207 4.11 5.02 -5.61
C ARG A 207 3.81 4.09 -4.45
N VAL A 208 4.81 3.28 -4.09
CA VAL A 208 4.87 2.61 -2.79
C VAL A 208 5.87 3.37 -1.94
N LEU A 209 5.39 4.00 -0.87
CA LEU A 209 6.18 4.81 0.05
C LEU A 209 6.59 3.99 1.26
N PHE A 210 7.81 4.21 1.72
CA PHE A 210 8.40 3.51 2.87
C PHE A 210 8.68 4.53 3.95
N TYR A 211 7.95 4.44 5.04
CA TYR A 211 8.13 5.26 6.23
C TYR A 211 8.82 4.44 7.32
N ARG A 212 9.86 5.00 7.94
CA ARG A 212 10.57 4.33 9.03
C ARG A 212 9.71 4.34 10.29
N VAL A 213 9.56 3.19 10.94
CA VAL A 213 8.91 3.07 12.24
C VAL A 213 9.93 3.36 13.35
N ARG A 214 9.51 4.10 14.39
CA ARG A 214 10.34 4.35 15.58
C ARG A 214 10.07 3.36 16.71
#